data_AF-A0A377Z8Y7-F1
#
_entry.id   AF-A0A377Z8Y7-F1
#
_cell.length_a   1.000
_cell.length_b   1.000
_cell.length_c   1.000
_cell.angle_alpha   90.00
_cell.angle_beta   90.00
_cell.angle_gamma   90.00
#
_symmetry.space_group_name_H-M   'P 1'
#
loop_
_entity.id
_entity.type
_entity.pdbx_description
1 polymer ?
#
loop_
_entity_poly.entity_id
_entity_poly.type
_entity_poly.pdbx_seq_one_letter_code
_entity_poly.pdbx_strand_id
1 'polypeptide(L)'
;MAFRLMRYAIAAMQRHLDKGHTQLPLVIPLLFYHGRVSPWPYPMCWLAGFADPDIARRIYGEDFPLIDITSTPDDEIMRHRRVAMLELLQKHIRQRDLMDLHEQLVRLLALGYTSRRQLKTLLHYLLQAGNAADPVAFLRHLAQNVPRRPHKETLMNIAQFLEQRGHQQGLKQGLEQGLQQGIEQGIEQGEQQTAERIARAMLANGLDLSLVAKLTGLAPGMSGPAAALIIPLSTRAAPIVRRQLSVFVNVSALIIINMNITGVE
;
A
#
# COMPACT_ATOMS: atom_id res chain seq x y z
N MET A 1 -23.90 0.68 32.07
CA MET A 1 -22.82 1.42 32.77
C MET A 1 -21.48 0.68 32.70
N ALA A 2 -21.43 -0.62 32.99
CA ALA A 2 -20.20 -1.43 32.98
C ALA A 2 -19.32 -1.28 31.72
N PHE A 3 -19.90 -1.31 30.52
CA PHE A 3 -19.15 -1.10 29.27
C PHE A 3 -18.44 0.27 29.19
N ARG A 4 -19.05 1.32 29.74
CA ARG A 4 -18.43 2.65 29.79
C ARG A 4 -17.19 2.64 30.69
N LEU A 5 -17.26 1.94 31.82
CA LEU A 5 -16.12 1.83 32.73
C LEU A 5 -14.95 1.10 32.06
N MET A 6 -15.23 0.01 31.34
CA MET A 6 -14.21 -0.70 30.55
C MET A 6 -13.58 0.22 29.49
N ARG A 7 -14.40 0.97 28.75
CA ARG A 7 -13.90 1.96 27.77
C ARG A 7 -12.98 2.99 28.41
N TYR A 8 -13.32 3.51 29.59
CA TYR A 8 -12.46 4.47 30.30
C TYR A 8 -11.16 3.83 30.79
N ALA A 9 -11.21 2.58 31.27
CA ALA A 9 -10.02 1.85 31.70
C ALA A 9 -9.04 1.65 30.53
N ILE A 10 -9.53 1.14 29.39
CA ILE A 10 -8.72 0.96 28.17
C ILE A 10 -8.15 2.31 27.69
N ALA A 11 -8.97 3.37 27.69
CA ALA A 11 -8.50 4.70 27.28
C ALA A 11 -7.44 5.28 28.25
N ALA A 12 -7.48 4.93 29.54
CA ALA A 12 -6.44 5.31 30.50
C ALA A 12 -5.15 4.52 30.26
N MET A 13 -5.26 3.21 29.99
CA MET A 13 -4.13 2.37 29.62
C MET A 13 -3.44 2.86 28.33
N GLN A 14 -4.21 3.19 27.29
CA GLN A 14 -3.67 3.72 26.03
C GLN A 14 -2.93 5.03 26.26
N ARG A 15 -3.51 5.97 27.01
CA ARG A 15 -2.86 7.25 27.36
C ARG A 15 -1.55 7.07 28.13
N HIS A 16 -1.40 5.97 28.86
CA HIS A 16 -0.13 5.64 29.53
C HIS A 16 0.92 5.20 28.50
N LEU A 17 0.56 4.32 27.55
CA LEU A 17 1.46 3.92 26.47
C LEU A 17 1.87 5.11 25.58
N ASP A 18 0.92 6.01 25.27
CA ASP A 18 1.18 7.20 24.45
C ASP A 18 2.23 8.15 25.06
N LYS A 19 2.46 8.06 26.37
CA LYS A 19 3.53 8.81 27.08
C LYS A 19 4.91 8.15 26.98
N GLY A 20 5.04 7.07 26.23
CA GLY A 20 6.30 6.34 26.02
C GLY A 20 6.57 5.21 27.01
N HIS A 21 5.61 4.88 27.88
CA HIS A 21 5.73 3.71 28.75
C HIS A 21 5.52 2.41 27.95
N THR A 22 6.22 1.35 28.34
CA THR A 22 6.26 0.07 27.59
C THR A 22 5.36 -1.03 28.18
N GLN A 23 4.81 -0.83 29.37
CA GLN A 23 3.93 -1.79 30.06
C GLN A 23 2.56 -1.17 30.31
N LEU A 24 1.52 -2.01 30.35
CA LEU A 24 0.17 -1.57 30.68
C LEU A 24 0.04 -1.31 32.20
N PRO A 25 -0.58 -0.20 32.62
CA PRO A 25 -0.88 0.03 34.02
C PRO A 25 -2.14 -0.75 34.44
N LEU A 26 -2.19 -1.17 35.70
CA LEU A 26 -3.43 -1.69 36.28
C LEU A 26 -4.40 -0.53 36.54
N VAL A 27 -5.56 -0.55 35.88
CA VAL A 27 -6.62 0.45 36.06
C VAL A 27 -7.83 -0.22 36.71
N ILE A 28 -8.23 0.26 37.88
CA ILE A 28 -9.36 -0.28 38.65
C ILE A 28 -10.62 0.56 38.36
N PRO A 29 -11.59 0.04 37.59
CA PRO A 29 -12.83 0.75 37.35
C PRO A 29 -13.76 0.68 38.57
N LEU A 30 -13.90 1.79 39.30
CA LEU A 30 -14.83 1.91 40.43
C LEU A 30 -16.05 2.76 40.04
N LEU A 31 -17.23 2.34 40.49
CA LEU A 31 -18.48 3.08 40.36
C LEU A 31 -19.04 3.38 41.74
N PHE A 32 -19.02 4.65 42.13
CA PHE A 32 -19.76 5.13 43.30
C PHE A 32 -21.21 5.41 42.88
N TYR A 33 -22.16 4.76 43.56
CA TYR A 33 -23.58 4.90 43.27
C TYR A 33 -24.36 5.34 44.52
N HIS A 34 -25.14 6.40 44.37
CA HIS A 34 -26.06 6.91 45.40
C HIS A 34 -27.36 7.36 44.73
N GLY A 35 -28.11 6.40 44.18
CA GLY A 35 -29.40 6.66 43.54
C GLY A 35 -30.59 6.21 44.39
N ARG A 36 -31.79 6.52 43.91
CA ARG A 36 -33.06 6.22 44.61
C ARG A 36 -33.40 4.73 44.68
N VAL A 37 -32.85 3.90 43.79
CA VAL A 37 -33.11 2.46 43.73
C VAL A 37 -31.93 1.72 44.37
N SER A 38 -32.16 0.97 45.44
CA SER A 38 -31.11 0.24 46.17
C SER A 38 -31.55 -1.21 46.44
N PRO A 39 -30.69 -2.22 46.23
CA PRO A 39 -29.32 -2.13 45.69
C PRO A 39 -29.29 -1.78 44.19
N TRP A 40 -28.10 -1.46 43.66
CA TRP A 40 -27.92 -1.16 42.24
C TRP A 40 -28.48 -2.31 41.36
N PRO A 41 -29.42 -2.03 40.43
CA PRO A 41 -30.20 -3.09 39.79
C PRO A 41 -29.58 -3.66 38.50
N TYR A 42 -28.42 -3.16 38.03
CA TYR A 42 -27.85 -3.54 36.73
C TYR A 42 -26.56 -4.36 36.86
N PRO A 43 -26.24 -5.26 35.92
CA PRO A 43 -24.97 -5.99 35.93
C PRO A 43 -23.74 -5.07 35.87
N MET A 44 -22.71 -5.40 36.66
CA MET A 44 -21.40 -4.72 36.65
C MET A 44 -20.33 -5.42 35.81
N CYS A 45 -20.61 -6.63 35.32
CA CYS A 45 -19.81 -7.28 34.30
C CYS A 45 -20.19 -6.72 32.93
N TRP A 46 -19.25 -6.09 32.21
CA TRP A 46 -19.53 -5.51 30.90
C TRP A 46 -19.90 -6.57 29.85
N LEU A 47 -19.45 -7.81 30.03
CA LEU A 47 -19.76 -8.96 29.17
C LEU A 47 -21.24 -9.38 29.23
N ALA A 48 -21.96 -9.01 30.29
CA ALA A 48 -23.39 -9.26 30.39
C ALA A 48 -24.22 -8.46 29.38
N GLY A 49 -23.63 -7.49 28.69
CA GLY A 49 -24.29 -6.69 27.66
C GLY A 49 -24.32 -7.35 26.27
N PHE A 50 -23.66 -8.49 26.06
CA PHE A 50 -23.72 -9.23 24.81
C PHE A 50 -24.98 -10.12 24.74
N ALA A 51 -25.44 -10.43 23.52
CA ALA A 51 -26.55 -11.35 23.30
C ALA A 51 -26.25 -12.76 23.87
N ASP A 52 -24.99 -13.19 23.78
CA ASP A 52 -24.47 -14.40 24.41
C ASP A 52 -23.28 -14.04 25.32
N PRO A 53 -23.50 -13.90 26.63
CA PRO A 53 -22.43 -13.58 27.59
C PRO A 53 -21.37 -14.68 27.74
N ASP A 54 -21.69 -15.94 27.47
CA ASP A 54 -20.75 -17.05 27.64
C ASP A 54 -19.73 -17.11 26.50
N ILE A 55 -20.18 -16.86 25.26
CA ILE A 55 -19.27 -16.65 24.13
C ILE A 55 -18.36 -15.44 24.41
N ALA A 56 -18.92 -14.33 24.90
CA ALA A 56 -18.13 -13.13 25.19
C ALA A 56 -17.06 -13.38 26.25
N ARG A 57 -17.35 -14.17 27.29
CA ARG A 57 -16.36 -14.56 28.32
C ARG A 57 -15.22 -15.37 27.73
N ARG A 58 -15.49 -16.34 26.86
CA ARG A 58 -14.43 -17.12 26.20
C ARG A 58 -13.54 -16.23 25.33
N ILE A 59 -14.14 -15.34 24.53
CA ILE A 59 -13.39 -14.49 23.60
C ILE A 59 -12.57 -13.40 24.31
N TYR A 60 -13.11 -12.79 25.37
CA TYR A 60 -12.48 -11.64 26.04
C TYR A 60 -11.80 -11.99 27.37
N GLY A 61 -11.93 -13.22 27.85
CA GLY A 61 -11.35 -13.71 29.10
C GLY A 61 -10.20 -14.71 28.93
N GLU A 62 -10.03 -15.25 27.74
CA GLU A 62 -8.93 -16.16 27.38
C GLU A 62 -7.98 -15.48 26.38
N ASP A 63 -6.93 -16.20 25.97
CA ASP A 63 -6.06 -15.74 24.89
C ASP A 63 -6.87 -15.57 23.60
N PHE A 64 -6.63 -14.47 22.89
CA PHE A 64 -7.30 -14.25 21.61
C PHE A 64 -6.91 -15.35 20.61
N PRO A 65 -7.88 -15.90 19.85
CA PRO A 65 -7.58 -16.92 18.86
C PRO A 65 -6.66 -16.34 17.77
N LEU A 66 -5.52 -16.99 17.55
CA LEU A 66 -4.62 -16.69 16.44
C LEU A 66 -4.94 -17.62 15.27
N ILE A 67 -5.29 -17.05 14.12
CA ILE A 67 -5.46 -17.79 12.87
C ILE A 67 -4.14 -17.65 12.08
N ASP A 68 -3.28 -18.66 12.14
CA ASP A 68 -2.05 -18.70 11.36
C ASP A 68 -2.28 -19.33 9.98
N ILE A 69 -2.64 -18.49 9.01
CA ILE A 69 -2.85 -18.88 7.61
C ILE A 69 -1.56 -19.28 6.87
N THR A 70 -0.39 -19.08 7.47
CA THR A 70 0.89 -19.37 6.80
C THR A 70 1.05 -20.86 6.53
N SER A 71 0.61 -21.69 7.48
CA SER A 71 0.72 -23.15 7.43
C SER A 71 -0.56 -23.85 6.94
N THR A 72 -1.70 -23.15 6.92
CA THR A 72 -2.99 -23.71 6.47
C THR A 72 -2.95 -24.05 4.97
N PRO A 73 -3.24 -25.29 4.53
CA PRO A 73 -3.31 -25.66 3.13
C PRO A 73 -4.38 -24.86 2.35
N ASP A 74 -4.12 -24.59 1.06
CA ASP A 74 -5.07 -23.81 0.24
C ASP A 74 -6.43 -24.51 0.13
N ASP A 75 -6.44 -25.84 -0.01
CA ASP A 75 -7.68 -26.62 -0.07
C ASP A 75 -8.53 -26.52 1.20
N GLU A 76 -7.89 -26.27 2.35
CA GLU A 76 -8.57 -26.00 3.61
C GLU A 76 -9.14 -24.58 3.62
N ILE A 77 -8.34 -23.58 3.24
CA ILE A 77 -8.77 -22.18 3.09
C ILE A 77 -9.99 -22.08 2.15
N MET A 78 -9.99 -22.84 1.05
CA MET A 78 -11.08 -22.89 0.08
C MET A 78 -12.43 -23.30 0.69
N ARG A 79 -12.44 -23.92 1.88
CA ARG A 79 -13.66 -24.32 2.63
C ARG A 79 -14.18 -23.23 3.58
N HIS A 80 -13.42 -22.17 3.84
CA HIS A 80 -13.76 -21.10 4.81
C HIS A 80 -14.80 -20.08 4.31
N ARG A 81 -15.56 -20.41 3.26
CA ARG A 81 -16.70 -19.64 2.72
C ARG A 81 -16.39 -18.14 2.51
N ARG A 82 -16.94 -17.26 3.37
CA ARG A 82 -16.85 -15.78 3.23
C ARG A 82 -15.45 -15.25 3.54
N VAL A 83 -14.68 -15.94 4.36
CA VAL A 83 -13.36 -15.47 4.82
C VAL A 83 -12.24 -15.99 3.91
N ALA A 84 -12.47 -17.10 3.21
CA ALA A 84 -11.53 -17.77 2.31
C ALA A 84 -10.81 -16.82 1.34
N MET A 85 -11.53 -15.86 0.74
CA MET A 85 -10.93 -14.93 -0.20
C MET A 85 -9.92 -13.98 0.45
N LEU A 86 -10.20 -13.55 1.68
CA LEU A 86 -9.28 -12.71 2.42
C LEU A 86 -8.05 -13.50 2.87
N GLU A 87 -8.25 -14.71 3.38
CA GLU A 87 -7.17 -15.60 3.84
C GLU A 87 -6.24 -15.99 2.70
N LEU A 88 -6.78 -16.42 1.56
CA LEU A 88 -6.00 -16.79 0.39
C LEU A 88 -5.19 -15.57 -0.11
N LEU A 89 -5.83 -14.40 -0.23
CA LEU A 89 -5.10 -13.20 -0.64
C LEU A 89 -4.00 -12.83 0.35
N GLN A 90 -4.25 -12.86 1.67
CA GLN A 90 -3.24 -12.53 2.67
C GLN A 90 -2.07 -13.52 2.68
N LYS A 91 -2.36 -14.83 2.59
CA LYS A 91 -1.35 -15.88 2.57
C LYS A 91 -0.37 -15.69 1.41
N HIS A 92 -0.90 -15.33 0.24
CA HIS A 92 -0.13 -15.28 -0.99
C HIS A 92 0.27 -13.86 -1.43
N ILE A 93 -0.05 -12.82 -0.67
CA ILE A 93 0.21 -11.42 -1.07
C ILE A 93 1.69 -11.11 -1.33
N ARG A 94 2.59 -11.85 -0.68
CA ARG A 94 4.06 -11.71 -0.82
C ARG A 94 4.64 -12.59 -1.93
N GLN A 95 3.83 -13.44 -2.57
CA GLN A 95 4.29 -14.24 -3.70
C GLN A 95 4.62 -13.34 -4.90
N ARG A 96 5.55 -13.82 -5.72
CA ARG A 96 6.13 -13.05 -6.82
C ARG A 96 5.19 -12.90 -8.01
N ASP A 97 4.29 -13.86 -8.20
CA ASP A 97 3.28 -13.81 -9.26
C ASP A 97 1.90 -14.17 -8.70
N LEU A 98 0.97 -13.22 -8.81
CA LEU A 98 -0.42 -13.41 -8.41
C LEU A 98 -1.22 -14.17 -9.47
N MET A 99 -0.67 -14.37 -10.67
CA MET A 99 -1.28 -15.23 -11.68
C MET A 99 -1.51 -16.64 -11.15
N ASP A 100 -0.63 -17.18 -10.32
CA ASP A 100 -0.75 -18.56 -9.83
C ASP A 100 -2.05 -18.81 -9.04
N LEU A 101 -2.63 -17.76 -8.44
CA LEU A 101 -3.86 -17.83 -7.65
C LEU A 101 -5.14 -17.71 -8.47
N HIS A 102 -5.04 -17.44 -9.78
CA HIS A 102 -6.19 -17.03 -10.58
C HIS A 102 -7.33 -18.06 -10.52
N GLU A 103 -7.02 -19.37 -10.61
CA GLU A 103 -8.06 -20.40 -10.59
C GLU A 103 -8.80 -20.43 -9.26
N GLN A 104 -8.07 -20.34 -8.15
CA GLN A 104 -8.64 -20.34 -6.80
C GLN A 104 -9.51 -19.09 -6.58
N LEU A 105 -9.05 -17.92 -7.02
CA LEU A 105 -9.81 -16.68 -6.94
C LEU A 105 -11.08 -16.72 -7.79
N VAL A 106 -11.01 -17.24 -9.01
CA VAL A 106 -12.19 -17.45 -9.87
C VAL A 106 -13.19 -18.38 -9.19
N ARG A 107 -12.71 -19.51 -8.63
CA ARG A 107 -13.55 -20.46 -7.88
C ARG A 107 -14.24 -19.78 -6.70
N LEU A 108 -13.52 -19.04 -5.87
CA LEU A 108 -14.10 -18.32 -4.72
C LEU A 108 -15.09 -17.24 -5.13
N LEU A 109 -14.84 -16.51 -6.23
CA LEU A 109 -15.80 -15.52 -6.75
C LEU A 109 -17.08 -16.17 -7.27
N ALA A 110 -16.96 -17.36 -7.87
CA ALA A 110 -18.10 -18.13 -8.36
C ALA A 110 -19.04 -18.61 -7.23
N LEU A 111 -18.49 -18.97 -6.06
CA LEU A 111 -19.28 -19.35 -4.87
C LEU A 111 -20.20 -18.24 -4.37
N GLY A 112 -19.89 -16.98 -4.70
CA GLY A 112 -20.82 -15.88 -4.53
C GLY A 112 -20.89 -15.29 -3.13
N TYR A 113 -19.98 -15.68 -2.24
CA TYR A 113 -19.82 -15.12 -0.89
C TYR A 113 -19.28 -13.69 -0.88
N THR A 114 -18.62 -13.27 -1.98
CA THR A 114 -18.00 -11.95 -2.10
C THR A 114 -18.95 -10.93 -2.73
N SER A 115 -19.40 -9.97 -1.95
CA SER A 115 -20.18 -8.82 -2.46
C SER A 115 -19.32 -7.89 -3.33
N ARG A 116 -19.96 -7.00 -4.10
CA ARG A 116 -19.26 -5.98 -4.90
C ARG A 116 -18.38 -5.05 -4.04
N ARG A 117 -18.84 -4.69 -2.83
CA ARG A 117 -18.08 -3.86 -1.89
C ARG A 117 -16.82 -4.59 -1.43
N GLN A 118 -16.97 -5.83 -0.99
CA GLN A 118 -15.84 -6.65 -0.54
C GLN A 118 -14.84 -6.89 -1.67
N LEU A 119 -15.32 -7.18 -2.89
CA LEU A 119 -14.44 -7.32 -4.06
C LEU A 119 -13.59 -6.07 -4.28
N LYS A 120 -14.20 -4.87 -4.29
CA LYS A 120 -13.45 -3.61 -4.45
C LYS A 120 -12.39 -3.43 -3.35
N THR A 121 -12.74 -3.75 -2.11
CA THR A 121 -11.82 -3.67 -0.97
C THR A 121 -10.64 -4.64 -1.12
N LEU A 122 -10.90 -5.89 -1.50
CA LEU A 122 -9.88 -6.92 -1.70
C LEU A 122 -8.97 -6.61 -2.88
N LEU A 123 -9.52 -6.05 -3.97
CA LEU A 123 -8.73 -5.58 -5.11
C LEU A 123 -7.83 -4.40 -4.74
N HIS A 124 -8.35 -3.46 -3.93
CA HIS A 124 -7.54 -2.34 -3.45
C HIS A 124 -6.36 -2.84 -2.62
N TYR A 125 -6.60 -3.82 -1.74
CA TYR A 125 -5.53 -4.47 -0.98
C TYR A 125 -4.52 -5.15 -1.90
N LEU A 126 -4.98 -5.95 -2.86
CA LEU A 126 -4.11 -6.65 -3.81
C LEU A 126 -3.24 -5.68 -4.62
N LEU A 127 -3.79 -4.55 -5.08
CA LEU A 127 -3.05 -3.54 -5.84
C LEU A 127 -2.06 -2.74 -5.00
N GLN A 128 -2.31 -2.59 -3.69
CA GLN A 128 -1.42 -1.85 -2.79
C GLN A 128 -0.30 -2.71 -2.20
N ALA A 129 -0.63 -3.95 -1.82
CA ALA A 129 0.25 -4.84 -1.07
C ALA A 129 0.83 -5.96 -1.93
N GLY A 130 0.15 -6.34 -3.02
CA GLY A 130 0.56 -7.42 -3.90
C GLY A 130 1.61 -6.99 -4.92
N ASN A 131 2.47 -7.93 -5.29
CA ASN A 131 3.52 -7.72 -6.28
C ASN A 131 3.12 -8.33 -7.63
N ALA A 132 2.04 -7.83 -8.24
CA ALA A 132 1.68 -8.24 -9.59
C ALA A 132 2.58 -7.52 -10.61
N ALA A 133 3.35 -8.28 -11.38
CA ALA A 133 4.17 -7.73 -12.47
C ALA A 133 3.33 -6.98 -13.51
N ASP A 134 2.12 -7.48 -13.79
CA ASP A 134 1.10 -6.80 -14.61
C ASP A 134 -0.29 -6.91 -13.95
N PRO A 135 -0.69 -5.92 -13.13
CA PRO A 135 -2.00 -5.91 -12.48
C PRO A 135 -3.16 -5.80 -13.48
N VAL A 136 -2.95 -5.20 -14.66
CA VAL A 136 -4.01 -5.02 -15.66
C VAL A 136 -4.31 -6.36 -16.32
N ALA A 137 -3.28 -7.09 -16.77
CA ALA A 137 -3.43 -8.41 -17.35
C ALA A 137 -4.11 -9.37 -16.37
N PHE A 138 -3.73 -9.33 -15.09
CA PHE A 138 -4.38 -10.11 -14.03
C PHE A 138 -5.90 -9.85 -13.95
N LEU A 139 -6.29 -8.58 -13.84
CA LEU A 139 -7.69 -8.20 -13.70
C LEU A 139 -8.50 -8.58 -14.93
N ARG A 140 -7.90 -8.47 -16.12
CA ARG A 140 -8.47 -8.95 -17.39
C ARG A 140 -8.71 -10.44 -17.38
N HIS A 141 -7.70 -11.21 -16.99
CA HIS A 141 -7.79 -12.65 -16.89
C HIS A 141 -8.89 -13.07 -15.90
N LEU A 142 -8.95 -12.47 -14.71
CA LEU A 142 -10.02 -12.74 -13.76
C LEU A 142 -11.40 -12.42 -14.33
N ALA A 143 -11.60 -11.26 -14.97
CA ALA A 143 -12.94 -10.89 -15.45
C ALA A 143 -13.42 -11.75 -16.63
N GLN A 144 -12.52 -12.34 -17.40
CA GLN A 144 -12.86 -13.29 -18.46
C GLN A 144 -13.43 -14.59 -17.89
N ASN A 145 -12.95 -15.01 -16.72
CA ASN A 145 -13.26 -16.31 -16.12
C ASN A 145 -14.31 -16.25 -14.99
N VAL A 146 -14.63 -15.06 -14.47
CA VAL A 146 -15.64 -14.91 -13.39
C VAL A 146 -17.07 -14.98 -13.96
N PRO A 147 -17.95 -15.86 -13.42
CA PRO A 147 -19.29 -16.06 -13.97
C PRO A 147 -20.28 -14.92 -13.68
N ARG A 148 -20.05 -14.15 -12.61
CA ARG A 148 -20.97 -13.11 -12.15
C ARG A 148 -20.73 -11.78 -12.88
N ARG A 149 -21.73 -11.32 -13.65
CA ARG A 149 -21.68 -10.03 -14.38
C ARG A 149 -21.21 -8.83 -13.53
N PRO A 150 -21.71 -8.60 -12.29
CA PRO A 150 -21.30 -7.43 -11.50
C PRO A 150 -19.82 -7.45 -11.10
N HIS A 151 -19.25 -8.64 -10.90
CA HIS A 151 -17.82 -8.80 -10.60
C HIS A 151 -16.99 -8.56 -11.86
N LYS A 152 -17.40 -9.12 -13.00
CA LYS A 152 -16.77 -8.90 -14.31
C LYS A 152 -16.70 -7.41 -14.65
N GLU A 153 -17.81 -6.69 -14.54
CA GLU A 153 -17.86 -5.23 -14.75
C GLU A 153 -16.94 -4.48 -13.80
N THR A 154 -16.94 -4.85 -12.52
CA THR A 154 -16.08 -4.19 -11.53
C THR A 154 -14.60 -4.39 -11.84
N LEU A 155 -14.19 -5.62 -12.20
CA LEU A 155 -12.82 -5.93 -12.61
C LEU A 155 -12.42 -5.18 -13.89
N MET A 156 -13.31 -5.10 -14.89
CA MET A 156 -13.02 -4.41 -16.15
C MET A 156 -12.90 -2.91 -15.99
N ASN A 157 -13.77 -2.29 -15.22
CA ASN A 157 -13.68 -0.86 -14.96
C ASN A 157 -12.37 -0.50 -14.24
N ILE A 158 -11.91 -1.35 -13.30
CA ILE A 158 -10.64 -1.13 -12.60
C ILE A 158 -9.46 -1.35 -13.55
N ALA A 159 -9.49 -2.39 -14.37
CA ALA A 159 -8.44 -2.64 -15.37
C ALA A 159 -8.29 -1.46 -16.34
N GLN A 160 -9.41 -1.00 -16.92
CA GLN A 160 -9.44 0.17 -17.83
C GLN A 160 -8.93 1.44 -17.15
N PHE A 161 -9.34 1.68 -15.90
CA PHE A 161 -8.87 2.84 -15.13
C PHE A 161 -7.36 2.79 -14.91
N LEU A 162 -6.80 1.63 -14.57
CA LEU A 162 -5.36 1.45 -14.37
C LEU A 162 -4.58 1.68 -15.67
N GLU A 163 -5.07 1.18 -16.81
CA GLU A 163 -4.44 1.41 -18.11
C GLU A 163 -4.44 2.87 -18.53
N GLN A 164 -5.59 3.55 -18.43
CA GLN A 164 -5.69 4.97 -18.77
C GLN A 164 -4.75 5.80 -17.91
N ARG A 165 -4.70 5.51 -16.61
CA ARG A 165 -3.80 6.20 -15.68
C ARG A 165 -2.34 5.92 -16.01
N GLY A 166 -1.99 4.67 -16.30
CA GLY A 166 -0.64 4.27 -16.71
C GLY A 166 -0.20 4.98 -18.00
N HIS A 167 -1.08 5.03 -19.00
CA HIS A 167 -0.83 5.72 -20.26
C HIS A 167 -0.63 7.23 -20.06
N GLN A 168 -1.49 7.89 -19.27
CA GLN A 168 -1.36 9.31 -18.95
C GLN A 168 -0.06 9.62 -18.19
N GLN A 169 0.30 8.78 -17.22
CA GLN A 169 1.55 8.93 -16.48
C GLN A 169 2.78 8.74 -17.37
N GLY A 170 2.77 7.72 -18.24
CA GLY A 170 3.83 7.47 -19.20
C GLY A 170 4.01 8.62 -20.19
N LEU A 171 2.91 9.15 -20.73
CA LEU A 171 2.95 10.32 -21.62
C LEU A 171 3.54 11.55 -20.92
N LYS A 172 3.09 11.82 -19.69
CA LYS A 172 3.60 12.95 -18.90
C LYS A 172 5.09 12.82 -18.62
N GLN A 173 5.54 11.64 -18.18
CA GLN A 173 6.96 11.38 -17.92
C GLN A 173 7.79 11.48 -19.20
N GLY A 174 7.31 10.93 -20.32
CA GLY A 174 7.99 11.01 -21.61
C GLY A 174 8.12 12.45 -22.11
N LEU A 175 7.08 13.27 -21.93
CA LEU A 175 7.11 14.69 -22.30
C LEU A 175 8.09 15.48 -21.41
N GLU A 176 8.06 15.26 -20.10
CA GLU A 176 8.99 15.91 -19.15
C GLU A 176 10.44 15.54 -19.45
N GLN A 177 10.73 14.25 -19.69
CA GLN A 177 12.08 13.79 -20.05
C GLN A 177 12.53 14.33 -21.41
N GLY A 178 11.65 14.31 -22.42
CA GLY A 178 11.97 14.82 -23.75
C GLY A 178 12.21 16.33 -23.77
N LEU A 179 11.42 17.10 -23.00
CA LEU A 179 11.62 18.54 -22.86
C LEU A 179 12.95 18.85 -22.16
N GLN A 180 13.26 18.14 -21.06
CA GLN A 180 14.50 18.32 -20.33
C GLN A 180 15.72 18.03 -21.21
N GLN A 181 15.71 16.89 -21.93
CA GLN A 181 16.77 16.53 -22.87
C GLN A 181 16.90 17.54 -24.02
N GLY A 182 15.77 18.02 -24.55
CA GLY A 182 15.76 19.02 -25.61
C GLY A 182 16.34 20.38 -25.16
N ILE A 183 16.02 20.82 -23.94
CA ILE A 183 16.59 22.05 -23.36
C ILE A 183 18.09 21.89 -23.14
N GLU A 184 18.53 20.78 -22.55
CA GLU A 184 19.96 20.51 -22.31
C GLU A 184 20.76 20.48 -23.62
N GLN A 185 20.27 19.75 -24.64
CA GLN A 185 20.90 19.72 -25.96
C GLN A 185 20.90 21.10 -26.63
N GLY A 186 19.81 21.87 -26.50
CA GLY A 186 19.72 23.21 -27.06
C GLY A 186 20.69 24.20 -26.42
N ILE A 187 20.87 24.13 -25.10
CA ILE A 187 21.86 24.93 -24.37
C ILE A 187 23.27 24.54 -24.80
N GLU A 188 23.60 23.25 -24.83
CA GLU A 188 24.92 22.76 -25.21
C GLU A 188 25.28 23.16 -26.66
N GLN A 189 24.33 22.99 -27.60
CA GLN A 189 24.53 23.42 -28.99
C GLN A 189 24.69 24.94 -29.10
N GLY A 190 23.90 25.72 -28.35
CA GLY A 190 24.00 27.17 -28.33
C GLY A 190 25.33 27.67 -27.78
N GLU A 191 25.84 27.05 -26.72
CA GLU A 191 27.16 27.32 -26.14
C GLU A 191 28.27 26.99 -27.13
N GLN A 192 28.22 25.81 -27.77
CA GLN A 192 29.19 25.42 -28.81
C GLN A 192 29.20 26.39 -29.99
N GLN A 193 28.02 26.72 -30.55
CA GLN A 193 27.92 27.67 -31.66
C GLN A 193 28.43 29.06 -31.29
N THR A 194 28.18 29.50 -30.05
CA THR A 194 28.68 30.79 -29.56
C THR A 194 30.20 30.78 -29.41
N ALA A 195 30.76 29.71 -28.84
CA ALA A 195 32.21 29.52 -28.71
C ALA A 195 32.89 29.51 -30.09
N GLU A 196 32.33 28.80 -31.07
CA GLU A 196 32.85 28.78 -32.44
C GLU A 196 32.82 30.16 -33.11
N ARG A 197 31.70 30.90 -32.96
CA ARG A 197 31.57 32.24 -33.53
C ARG A 197 32.60 33.21 -32.94
N ILE A 198 32.82 33.16 -31.63
CA ILE A 198 33.83 33.96 -30.94
C ILE A 198 35.24 33.58 -31.42
N ALA A 199 35.55 32.28 -31.53
CA ALA A 199 36.83 31.80 -32.04
C ALA A 199 37.13 32.30 -33.46
N ARG A 200 36.15 32.23 -34.37
CA ARG A 200 36.29 32.75 -35.75
C ARG A 200 36.54 34.26 -35.76
N ALA A 201 35.82 35.02 -34.92
CA ALA A 201 36.03 36.46 -34.83
C ALA A 201 37.42 36.81 -34.27
N MET A 202 37.91 36.09 -33.27
CA MET A 202 39.26 36.30 -32.71
C MET A 202 40.35 36.01 -33.75
N LEU A 203 40.23 34.91 -34.50
CA LEU A 203 41.17 34.57 -35.57
C LEU A 203 41.17 35.62 -36.69
N ALA A 204 39.99 36.11 -37.09
CA ALA A 204 39.87 37.17 -38.09
C ALA A 204 40.52 38.50 -37.67
N ASN A 205 40.65 38.75 -36.37
CA ASN A 205 41.34 39.92 -35.80
C ASN A 205 42.83 39.68 -35.53
N GLY A 206 43.40 38.56 -35.99
CA GLY A 206 44.83 38.29 -35.92
C GLY A 206 45.34 37.74 -34.58
N LEU A 207 44.47 37.22 -33.72
CA LEU A 207 44.91 36.50 -32.52
C LEU A 207 45.49 35.13 -32.89
N ASP A 208 46.56 34.74 -32.20
CA ASP A 208 47.22 33.44 -32.39
C ASP A 208 46.31 32.25 -32.02
N LEU A 209 46.37 31.18 -32.81
CA LEU A 209 45.53 29.99 -32.69
C LEU A 209 45.63 29.32 -31.31
N SER A 210 46.84 29.32 -30.71
CA SER A 210 47.06 28.72 -29.39
C SER A 210 46.38 29.53 -28.27
N LEU A 211 46.31 30.85 -28.42
CA LEU A 211 45.63 31.75 -27.49
C LEU A 211 44.11 31.65 -27.63
N VAL A 212 43.59 31.55 -28.85
CA VAL A 212 42.15 31.37 -29.13
C VAL A 212 41.62 30.04 -28.56
N ALA A 213 42.35 28.94 -28.76
CA ALA A 213 42.00 27.63 -28.20
C ALA A 213 41.93 27.66 -26.66
N LYS A 214 42.86 28.38 -26.03
CA LYS A 214 42.91 28.51 -24.56
C LYS A 214 41.79 29.38 -23.99
N LEU A 215 41.37 30.42 -24.71
CA LEU A 215 40.32 31.36 -24.27
C LEU A 215 38.89 30.87 -24.54
N THR A 216 38.68 30.09 -25.61
CA THR A 216 37.35 29.59 -25.99
C THR A 216 37.08 28.16 -25.48
N GLY A 217 38.09 27.48 -24.95
CA GLY A 217 37.98 26.09 -24.49
C GLY A 217 37.84 25.07 -25.62
N LEU A 218 37.86 25.52 -26.88
CA LEU A 218 37.84 24.68 -28.07
C LEU A 218 39.25 24.13 -28.30
N ALA A 219 39.53 22.92 -27.82
CA ALA A 219 40.81 22.27 -28.08
C ALA A 219 40.93 21.94 -29.59
N PRO A 220 42.11 22.14 -30.22
CA PRO A 220 42.30 21.76 -31.60
C PRO A 220 42.33 20.23 -31.70
N GLY A 221 41.21 19.63 -32.10
CA GLY A 221 41.16 18.26 -32.60
C GLY A 221 40.60 17.16 -31.70
N MET A 222 39.79 17.44 -30.67
CA MET A 222 39.07 16.38 -29.96
C MET A 222 37.56 16.63 -29.91
N SER A 223 36.84 15.86 -30.73
CA SER A 223 35.43 15.53 -30.51
C SER A 223 35.37 14.45 -29.42
N GLY A 224 34.85 14.79 -28.25
CA GLY A 224 34.66 13.83 -27.15
C GLY A 224 34.10 14.53 -25.90
N PRO A 225 33.05 13.99 -25.26
CA PRO A 225 32.30 14.71 -24.24
C PRO A 225 33.12 14.87 -22.94
N ALA A 226 32.95 16.03 -22.31
CA ALA A 226 33.54 16.37 -21.03
C ALA A 226 33.08 15.38 -19.94
N ALA A 227 34.04 14.90 -19.16
CA ALA A 227 33.82 14.00 -18.03
C ALA A 227 33.00 14.69 -16.93
N ALA A 228 31.77 14.20 -16.72
CA ALA A 228 30.99 14.50 -15.52
C ALA A 228 31.44 13.59 -14.36
N LEU A 229 32.06 14.21 -13.37
CA LEU A 229 32.38 13.65 -12.06
C LEU A 229 31.10 13.57 -11.21
N ILE A 230 30.60 12.38 -10.87
CA ILE A 230 29.60 12.17 -9.80
C ILE A 230 30.05 11.00 -8.89
N ILE A 231 30.18 11.33 -7.60
CA ILE A 231 30.61 10.56 -6.42
C ILE A 231 29.41 9.73 -5.85
N PRO A 232 29.63 8.62 -5.08
CA PRO A 232 28.84 7.39 -5.19
C PRO A 232 27.54 7.34 -4.38
N LEU A 233 26.65 6.43 -4.82
CA LEU A 233 25.50 5.96 -4.04
C LEU A 233 25.96 5.28 -2.74
N SER A 234 25.51 5.79 -1.60
CA SER A 234 25.52 5.03 -0.35
C SER A 234 24.19 5.14 0.40
N THR A 235 23.59 3.95 0.54
CA THR A 235 22.78 3.42 1.66
C THR A 235 21.70 4.30 2.32
N ARG A 236 20.44 3.85 2.20
CA ARG A 236 19.49 3.74 3.32
C ARG A 236 18.27 2.89 2.95
N ALA A 237 18.47 1.57 2.88
CA ALA A 237 17.41 0.58 2.96
C ALA A 237 17.06 0.34 4.44
N ALA A 238 16.12 1.12 4.98
CA ALA A 238 15.64 0.97 6.36
C ALA A 238 14.17 1.40 6.61
N PRO A 239 13.53 2.30 5.84
CA PRO A 239 12.13 2.69 6.11
C PRO A 239 11.07 1.71 5.57
N ILE A 240 11.44 0.80 4.66
CA ILE A 240 10.48 0.00 3.87
C ILE A 240 9.79 -1.06 4.73
N VAL A 241 10.49 -1.66 5.68
CA VAL A 241 9.97 -2.76 6.53
C VAL A 241 8.90 -2.25 7.51
N ARG A 242 9.08 -1.05 8.09
CA ARG A 242 8.13 -0.47 9.05
C ARG A 242 6.83 -0.01 8.38
N ARG A 243 6.89 0.39 7.11
CA ARG A 243 5.73 0.80 6.31
C ARG A 243 4.90 -0.41 5.88
N GLN A 244 5.52 -1.54 5.56
CA GLN A 244 4.82 -2.78 5.21
C GLN A 244 4.05 -3.40 6.39
N LEU A 245 4.62 -3.44 7.59
CA LEU A 245 3.91 -3.97 8.78
C LEU A 245 2.70 -3.12 9.21
N SER A 246 2.81 -1.79 9.13
CA SER A 246 1.70 -0.87 9.49
C SER A 246 0.54 -0.94 8.50
N VAL A 247 0.82 -1.13 7.20
CA VAL A 247 -0.20 -1.36 6.18
C VAL A 247 -0.86 -2.73 6.38
N PHE A 248 -0.10 -3.77 6.74
CA PHE A 248 -0.64 -5.12 6.92
C PHE A 248 -1.65 -5.22 8.07
N VAL A 249 -1.33 -4.65 9.24
CA VAL A 249 -2.19 -4.70 10.43
C VAL A 249 -3.42 -3.79 10.28
N ASN A 250 -3.24 -2.58 9.74
CA ASN A 250 -4.36 -1.66 9.55
C ASN A 250 -5.31 -2.10 8.43
N VAL A 251 -4.79 -2.65 7.33
CA VAL A 251 -5.65 -3.05 6.21
C VAL A 251 -6.37 -4.36 6.55
N SER A 252 -5.74 -5.34 7.19
CA SER A 252 -6.43 -6.58 7.59
C SER A 252 -7.54 -6.31 8.62
N ALA A 253 -7.28 -5.46 9.63
CA ALA A 253 -8.30 -5.04 10.58
C ALA A 253 -9.44 -4.22 9.92
N LEU A 254 -9.10 -3.28 9.03
CA LEU A 254 -10.09 -2.47 8.32
C LEU A 254 -10.92 -3.30 7.31
N ILE A 255 -10.33 -4.32 6.70
CA ILE A 255 -11.03 -5.26 5.83
C ILE A 255 -11.98 -6.12 6.65
N ILE A 256 -11.54 -6.68 7.78
CA ILE A 256 -12.41 -7.47 8.67
C ILE A 256 -13.60 -6.63 9.17
N ILE A 257 -13.36 -5.38 9.55
CA ILE A 257 -14.40 -4.42 9.96
C ILE A 257 -15.35 -4.08 8.79
N ASN A 258 -14.84 -3.83 7.59
CA ASN A 258 -15.68 -3.51 6.40
C ASN A 258 -16.36 -4.73 5.77
N MET A 259 -15.89 -5.95 6.05
CA MET A 259 -16.45 -7.17 5.50
C MET A 259 -17.77 -7.59 6.15
N ASN A 260 -18.24 -6.93 7.22
CA ASN A 260 -19.46 -7.27 7.95
C ASN A 260 -19.58 -8.79 8.12
N ILE A 261 -18.55 -9.39 8.72
CA ILE A 261 -18.57 -10.78 9.18
C ILE A 261 -19.38 -10.84 10.49
N THR A 262 -20.55 -10.21 10.49
CA THR A 262 -21.58 -10.30 11.51
C THR A 262 -22.80 -10.90 10.82
N GLY A 263 -23.10 -12.13 11.22
CA GLY A 263 -24.05 -13.02 10.57
C GLY A 263 -23.57 -14.45 10.76
N VAL A 264 -23.49 -14.85 12.03
CA VAL A 264 -23.62 -16.25 12.41
C VAL A 264 -25.07 -16.58 12.11
N GLU A 265 -25.29 -17.29 11.00
CA GLU A 265 -26.41 -18.19 10.71
C GLU A 265 -26.07 -18.96 9.41
#